data_AF-N6VC01-F1
#
_entry.id   AF-N6VC01-F1
#
_cell.length_a   1.000
_cell.length_b   1.000
_cell.length_c   1.000
_cell.angle_alpha   90.00
_cell.angle_beta   90.00
_cell.angle_gamma   90.00
#
_symmetry.space_group_name_H-M   'P 1'
#
loop_
_entity.id
_entity.type
_entity.pdbx_description
1 polymer ?
#
loop_
_entity_poly.entity_id
_entity_poly.type
_entity_poly.pdbx_seq_one_letter_code
_entity_poly.pdbx_strand_id
1 'polypeptide(L)'
;MRGVVGWDMEGKVYVRVRGGIGGSSGELSGPRTIDMKDEPSKPAVKVHGSKADITIVGKLTITDSKRKSTGPAIQVEKQGKLVLAGEVDIQNVYKGIVADGKGSSVTVTKGVIGVRGDYVIGVKNGGTVTLIDGVKVNGGGIGVKDGGTVTLGGEVKVQGSMGIVFMGDKGTANATVMGVGAKINLASGSTGAVMMGDGALMLNTVTIEGVGVGARVTKGTLEVTKGSIQGTTVGAEVSGSGVLEVNGRATIVGTTMGLRVTGSGKATMMGGSIQGGGSGGSYGVIVDTSGTVELSGGVEVSRFETGVYVKGGTFKMTEGSITGMGNSQGTGIYAVGDDVTLNTVTISKVGVGVEVEKGVLIMNQGSVKGFTGTGVMVGDGVESASLTGTTITGDGKGTGVYMEGGDVKLDNVRIKGVAMGVMMEKGGKSLTISGSSTIEFVGDGVGVGVWGEVKSAELTQTVITGKGSGTGVYAERGTLIIEKGTTIDFKESGWGVYVKGGIKNVSLTGTTITGEESGSTGVYAKGKEGMVMTLEGVDIEGVGTGVRMMEGESLTINGGSIKGVQTGIVMMKGESLTISGDSTISFMGDYGVYGGEFGDKS
;
A
#
# COMPACT_ATOMS: atom_id res chain seq x y z
N MET A 1 -40.01 -38.67 20.43
CA MET A 1 -39.30 -39.25 21.60
C MET A 1 -37.87 -39.60 21.22
N ARG A 2 -36.91 -38.89 21.83
CA ARG A 2 -35.54 -39.29 22.25
C ARG A 2 -34.46 -39.74 21.26
N GLY A 3 -33.33 -39.03 21.38
CA GLY A 3 -32.03 -39.61 21.67
C GLY A 3 -31.07 -38.55 22.22
N VAL A 4 -30.72 -38.66 23.50
CA VAL A 4 -29.61 -37.95 24.15
C VAL A 4 -28.79 -39.06 24.80
N VAL A 5 -27.53 -39.20 24.41
CA VAL A 5 -26.64 -40.28 24.83
C VAL A 5 -25.56 -39.72 25.73
N GLY A 6 -25.45 -40.25 26.95
CA GLY A 6 -24.37 -40.03 27.92
C GLY A 6 -24.25 -41.25 28.83
N TRP A 7 -23.01 -41.64 29.13
CA TRP A 7 -22.62 -42.95 29.69
C TRP A 7 -22.60 -42.98 31.23
N ASP A 8 -22.80 -44.17 31.80
CA ASP A 8 -22.50 -44.49 33.21
C ASP A 8 -21.34 -45.50 33.26
N MET A 9 -20.56 -45.40 34.34
CA MET A 9 -19.50 -46.27 34.79
C MET A 9 -19.99 -47.72 34.79
N GLU A 10 -19.50 -48.55 33.85
CA GLU A 10 -19.49 -50.04 33.82
C GLU A 10 -19.77 -50.67 32.45
N GLY A 11 -19.82 -49.89 31.36
CA GLY A 11 -19.42 -50.38 30.05
C GLY A 11 -20.27 -51.49 29.41
N LYS A 12 -21.61 -51.40 29.44
CA LYS A 12 -22.51 -52.16 28.54
C LYS A 12 -23.79 -51.39 28.15
N VAL A 13 -23.97 -51.20 26.84
CA VAL A 13 -25.20 -50.84 26.07
C VAL A 13 -25.78 -49.41 26.19
N TYR A 14 -26.20 -48.85 25.05
CA TYR A 14 -26.83 -47.53 24.87
C TYR A 14 -28.10 -47.33 25.72
N VAL A 15 -28.01 -46.56 26.81
CA VAL A 15 -29.17 -46.23 27.65
C VAL A 15 -29.81 -44.90 27.25
N ARG A 16 -31.12 -44.97 27.05
CA ARG A 16 -32.03 -43.83 26.89
C ARG A 16 -32.30 -43.23 28.27
N VAL A 17 -31.70 -42.09 28.63
CA VAL A 17 -31.96 -41.44 29.93
C VAL A 17 -33.47 -41.16 30.11
N ARG A 18 -34.12 -41.96 30.97
CA ARG A 18 -35.35 -41.67 31.72
C ARG A 18 -34.89 -41.53 33.17
N GLY A 19 -34.71 -40.29 33.64
CA GLY A 19 -34.39 -39.98 35.04
C GLY A 19 -32.91 -39.65 35.25
N GLY A 20 -32.53 -38.65 36.03
CA GLY A 20 -33.31 -37.68 36.81
C GLY A 20 -33.66 -36.42 36.01
N ILE A 21 -34.95 -36.18 35.85
CA ILE A 21 -35.50 -34.90 35.40
C ILE A 21 -35.62 -34.06 36.67
N GLY A 22 -34.62 -33.24 36.96
CA GLY A 22 -34.78 -32.15 37.90
C GLY A 22 -35.47 -31.00 37.17
N GLY A 23 -36.80 -30.91 37.27
CA GLY A 23 -37.60 -29.85 36.66
C GLY A 23 -38.08 -30.14 35.23
N SER A 24 -39.24 -29.56 34.88
CA SER A 24 -40.04 -29.83 33.67
C SER A 24 -39.40 -29.43 32.31
N SER A 25 -38.09 -29.14 32.24
CA SER A 25 -37.47 -28.35 31.15
C SER A 25 -36.31 -29.00 30.38
N GLY A 26 -35.89 -30.25 30.66
CA GLY A 26 -34.81 -30.89 29.88
C GLY A 26 -33.38 -30.67 30.41
N GLU A 27 -33.27 -30.36 31.71
CA GLU A 27 -32.00 -30.20 32.42
C GLU A 27 -31.42 -31.52 32.94
N LEU A 28 -30.10 -31.68 32.85
CA LEU A 28 -29.33 -32.78 33.41
C LEU A 28 -28.40 -32.23 34.50
N SER A 29 -28.68 -32.63 35.75
CA SER A 29 -27.88 -32.29 36.92
C SER A 29 -26.91 -33.42 37.32
N GLY A 30 -25.99 -33.09 38.25
CA GLY A 30 -24.97 -33.99 38.79
C GLY A 30 -23.68 -34.07 37.94
N PRO A 31 -22.51 -34.34 38.55
CA PRO A 31 -21.26 -34.51 37.83
C PRO A 31 -21.26 -35.79 36.99
N ARG A 32 -20.58 -35.77 35.84
CA ARG A 32 -20.49 -36.89 34.89
C ARG A 32 -19.07 -37.02 34.36
N THR A 33 -18.57 -38.25 34.31
CA THR A 33 -17.24 -38.57 33.77
C THR A 33 -17.38 -39.67 32.72
N ILE A 34 -16.89 -39.43 31.50
CA ILE A 34 -16.97 -40.35 30.37
C ILE A 34 -15.56 -40.60 29.83
N ASP A 35 -15.14 -41.86 29.73
CA ASP A 35 -13.87 -42.26 29.10
C ASP A 35 -14.14 -42.96 27.76
N MET A 36 -13.62 -42.42 26.66
CA MET A 36 -13.87 -42.87 25.28
C MET A 36 -13.05 -44.10 24.87
N LYS A 37 -12.23 -44.65 25.77
CA LYS A 37 -11.27 -45.73 25.48
C LYS A 37 -11.85 -47.00 24.84
N ASP A 38 -13.13 -47.29 25.05
CA ASP A 38 -13.75 -48.57 24.67
C ASP A 38 -14.57 -48.47 23.37
N GLU A 39 -15.10 -47.28 23.04
CA GLU A 39 -15.79 -47.00 21.76
C GLU A 39 -15.15 -45.82 21.02
N PRO A 40 -13.90 -45.98 20.52
CA PRO A 40 -13.12 -44.86 20.01
C PRO A 40 -13.75 -44.12 18.82
N SER A 41 -14.58 -44.78 18.01
CA SER A 41 -15.17 -44.18 16.80
C SER A 41 -16.44 -43.36 17.06
N LYS A 42 -16.99 -43.39 18.27
CA LYS A 42 -18.31 -42.82 18.58
C LYS A 42 -18.20 -41.65 19.55
N PRO A 43 -19.20 -40.76 19.57
CA PRO A 43 -19.17 -39.63 20.48
C PRO A 43 -19.47 -40.00 21.93
N ALA A 44 -18.80 -39.30 22.86
CA ALA A 44 -19.12 -39.42 24.29
C ALA A 44 -20.49 -38.83 24.61
N VAL A 45 -20.85 -37.70 23.97
CA VAL A 45 -22.19 -37.10 24.05
C VAL A 45 -22.76 -36.91 22.65
N LYS A 46 -23.97 -37.44 22.42
CA LYS A 46 -24.71 -37.22 21.16
C LYS A 46 -26.11 -36.66 21.41
N VAL A 47 -26.42 -35.53 20.77
CA VAL A 47 -27.76 -34.89 20.79
C VAL A 47 -28.29 -34.80 19.37
N HIS A 48 -29.51 -35.28 19.12
CA HIS A 48 -30.09 -35.21 17.78
C HIS A 48 -31.60 -35.02 17.75
N GLY A 49 -32.07 -34.29 16.73
CA GLY A 49 -33.48 -34.08 16.43
C GLY A 49 -34.02 -32.73 16.89
N SER A 50 -34.97 -32.17 16.13
CA SER A 50 -35.49 -30.80 16.30
C SER A 50 -36.21 -30.50 17.62
N LYS A 51 -36.55 -31.53 18.40
CA LYS A 51 -37.15 -31.40 19.74
C LYS A 51 -36.14 -31.63 20.87
N ALA A 52 -34.88 -31.93 20.55
CA ALA A 52 -33.85 -32.11 21.54
C ALA A 52 -33.30 -30.74 21.93
N ASP A 53 -33.65 -30.28 23.12
CA ASP A 53 -33.14 -29.06 23.73
C ASP A 53 -32.69 -29.43 25.15
N ILE A 54 -31.38 -29.50 25.36
CA ILE A 54 -30.77 -30.12 26.54
C ILE A 54 -29.83 -29.15 27.22
N THR A 55 -29.96 -29.02 28.53
CA THR A 55 -29.04 -28.23 29.35
C THR A 55 -28.34 -29.13 30.36
N ILE A 56 -27.01 -29.18 30.35
CA ILE A 56 -26.20 -29.86 31.37
C ILE A 56 -25.71 -28.82 32.35
N VAL A 57 -26.23 -28.84 33.57
CA VAL A 57 -25.86 -27.89 34.64
C VAL A 57 -24.75 -28.43 35.54
N GLY A 58 -24.55 -29.75 35.58
CA GLY A 58 -23.46 -30.39 36.33
C GLY A 58 -22.11 -30.38 35.58
N LYS A 59 -21.02 -30.67 36.30
CA LYS A 59 -19.68 -30.82 35.68
C LYS A 59 -19.66 -31.99 34.70
N LEU A 60 -19.11 -31.79 33.50
CA LEU A 60 -18.95 -32.81 32.47
C LEU A 60 -17.47 -33.01 32.17
N THR A 61 -16.93 -34.16 32.54
CA THR A 61 -15.56 -34.57 32.22
C THR A 61 -15.56 -35.65 31.13
N ILE A 62 -14.78 -35.45 30.06
CA ILE A 62 -14.63 -36.42 28.97
C ILE A 62 -13.14 -36.68 28.73
N THR A 63 -12.72 -37.94 28.79
CA THR A 63 -11.32 -38.33 28.58
C THR A 63 -11.19 -39.40 27.50
N ASP A 64 -9.97 -39.57 26.96
CA ASP A 64 -9.60 -40.72 26.14
C ASP A 64 -8.27 -41.29 26.65
N SER A 65 -8.35 -42.08 27.71
CA SER A 65 -7.18 -42.55 28.47
C SER A 65 -6.24 -43.43 27.64
N LYS A 66 -6.76 -44.19 26.66
CA LYS A 66 -5.98 -45.05 25.77
C LYS A 66 -5.49 -44.37 24.50
N ARG A 67 -5.89 -43.10 24.29
CA ARG A 67 -5.59 -42.32 23.09
C ARG A 67 -6.01 -42.98 21.77
N LYS A 68 -7.17 -43.64 21.75
CA LYS A 68 -7.67 -44.37 20.56
C LYS A 68 -8.85 -43.70 19.87
N SER A 69 -9.50 -42.72 20.49
CA SER A 69 -10.65 -42.02 19.88
C SER A 69 -10.35 -41.45 18.49
N THR A 70 -11.36 -41.52 17.62
CA THR A 70 -11.42 -40.94 16.27
C THR A 70 -12.73 -40.15 16.06
N GLY A 71 -13.76 -40.43 16.86
CA GLY A 71 -15.01 -39.66 16.97
C GLY A 71 -14.89 -38.40 17.83
N PRO A 72 -15.87 -37.48 17.77
CA PRO A 72 -15.88 -36.26 18.58
C PRO A 72 -16.34 -36.49 20.01
N ALA A 73 -15.80 -35.79 21.00
CA ALA A 73 -16.30 -35.84 22.37
C ALA A 73 -17.79 -35.47 22.45
N ILE A 74 -18.23 -34.46 21.71
CA ILE A 74 -19.62 -34.01 21.65
C ILE A 74 -20.06 -33.89 20.20
N GLN A 75 -21.21 -34.46 19.85
CA GLN A 75 -21.83 -34.32 18.53
C GLN A 75 -23.29 -33.90 18.65
N VAL A 76 -23.64 -32.79 17.98
CA VAL A 76 -25.02 -32.29 17.90
C VAL A 76 -25.44 -32.18 16.44
N GLU A 77 -26.55 -32.82 16.08
CA GLU A 77 -27.02 -32.90 14.70
C GLU A 77 -28.54 -32.80 14.56
N LYS A 78 -29.04 -32.64 13.33
CA LYS A 78 -30.47 -32.66 13.00
C LYS A 78 -31.31 -31.69 13.85
N GLN A 79 -30.86 -30.43 13.99
CA GLN A 79 -31.52 -29.37 14.77
C GLN A 79 -31.54 -29.60 16.30
N GLY A 80 -30.71 -30.50 16.82
CA GLY A 80 -30.54 -30.65 18.28
C GLY A 80 -29.84 -29.45 18.91
N LYS A 81 -30.15 -29.15 20.17
CA LYS A 81 -29.53 -28.06 20.93
C LYS A 81 -28.96 -28.56 22.24
N LEU A 82 -27.74 -28.14 22.56
CA LEU A 82 -27.04 -28.49 23.79
C LEU A 82 -26.46 -27.23 24.44
N VAL A 83 -26.79 -27.01 25.71
CA VAL A 83 -26.19 -25.99 26.56
C VAL A 83 -25.41 -26.66 27.68
N LEU A 84 -24.11 -26.43 27.75
CA LEU A 84 -23.24 -26.88 28.84
C LEU A 84 -23.08 -25.72 29.82
N ALA A 85 -24.04 -25.61 30.76
CA ALA A 85 -24.10 -24.58 31.79
C ALA A 85 -23.17 -24.87 33.00
N GLY A 86 -22.78 -26.13 33.18
CA GLY A 86 -21.76 -26.55 34.14
C GLY A 86 -20.33 -26.42 33.62
N GLU A 87 -19.35 -26.75 34.46
CA GLU A 87 -17.94 -26.82 34.06
C GLU A 87 -17.69 -27.99 33.09
N VAL A 88 -17.02 -27.73 31.97
CA VAL A 88 -16.62 -28.75 31.00
C VAL A 88 -15.13 -29.03 31.12
N ASP A 89 -14.73 -30.29 31.12
CA ASP A 89 -13.33 -30.72 31.17
C ASP A 89 -13.09 -31.87 30.20
N ILE A 90 -12.78 -31.53 28.94
CA ILE A 90 -12.48 -32.49 27.88
C ILE A 90 -10.96 -32.60 27.76
N GLN A 91 -10.41 -33.82 27.84
CA GLN A 91 -8.97 -34.05 27.85
C GLN A 91 -8.56 -35.17 26.90
N ASN A 92 -7.49 -34.94 26.13
CA ASN A 92 -6.81 -35.93 25.29
C ASN A 92 -7.66 -36.58 24.19
N VAL A 93 -8.85 -36.07 23.87
CA VAL A 93 -9.71 -36.63 22.81
C VAL A 93 -9.22 -36.24 21.42
N TYR A 94 -9.55 -37.00 20.36
CA TYR A 94 -9.10 -36.65 19.00
C TYR A 94 -9.85 -35.47 18.38
N LYS A 95 -11.16 -35.38 18.62
CA LYS A 95 -12.03 -34.27 18.18
C LYS A 95 -12.87 -33.82 19.36
N GLY A 96 -13.06 -32.52 19.53
CA GLY A 96 -13.82 -31.97 20.66
C GLY A 96 -15.31 -31.93 20.34
N ILE A 97 -15.80 -30.78 19.93
CA ILE A 97 -17.23 -30.51 19.72
C ILE A 97 -17.56 -30.45 18.23
N VAL A 98 -18.61 -31.13 17.79
CA VAL A 98 -19.13 -31.06 16.42
C VAL A 98 -20.59 -30.65 16.42
N ALA A 99 -20.92 -29.57 15.72
CA ALA A 99 -22.29 -29.15 15.43
C ALA A 99 -22.55 -29.26 13.92
N ASP A 100 -23.46 -30.14 13.53
CA ASP A 100 -23.71 -30.50 12.13
C ASP A 100 -25.17 -30.24 11.73
N GLY A 101 -25.37 -29.36 10.76
CA GLY A 101 -26.66 -29.05 10.17
C GLY A 101 -27.32 -27.79 10.75
N LYS A 102 -28.06 -27.08 9.89
CA LYS A 102 -28.81 -25.87 10.26
C LYS A 102 -29.70 -26.11 11.48
N GLY A 103 -29.59 -25.23 12.47
CA GLY A 103 -30.33 -25.30 13.73
C GLY A 103 -29.73 -26.21 14.78
N SER A 104 -28.69 -27.00 14.46
CA SER A 104 -27.93 -27.76 15.45
C SER A 104 -26.99 -26.82 16.22
N SER A 105 -27.06 -26.78 17.56
CA SER A 105 -26.25 -25.84 18.34
C SER A 105 -25.62 -26.44 19.60
N VAL A 106 -24.41 -25.96 19.92
CA VAL A 106 -23.73 -26.21 21.20
C VAL A 106 -23.34 -24.88 21.83
N THR A 107 -23.70 -24.65 23.10
CA THR A 107 -23.24 -23.53 23.90
C THR A 107 -22.39 -24.04 25.07
N VAL A 108 -21.18 -23.54 25.22
CA VAL A 108 -20.27 -23.90 26.32
C VAL A 108 -20.07 -22.68 27.22
N THR A 109 -20.42 -22.82 28.49
CA THR A 109 -20.41 -21.68 29.41
C THR A 109 -19.07 -21.44 30.11
N LYS A 110 -18.32 -22.50 30.42
CA LYS A 110 -17.00 -22.43 31.03
C LYS A 110 -16.31 -23.79 30.99
N GLY A 111 -14.98 -23.80 31.05
CA GLY A 111 -14.21 -25.03 31.17
C GLY A 111 -13.07 -25.14 30.16
N VAL A 112 -12.53 -26.35 30.02
CA VAL A 112 -11.41 -26.68 29.15
C VAL A 112 -11.85 -27.69 28.09
N ILE A 113 -11.52 -27.41 26.83
CA ILE A 113 -11.71 -28.32 25.70
C ILE A 113 -10.34 -28.67 25.13
N GLY A 114 -9.77 -29.78 25.57
CA GLY A 114 -8.47 -30.29 25.17
C GLY A 114 -8.56 -31.41 24.14
N VAL A 115 -7.98 -31.20 22.95
CA VAL A 115 -7.88 -32.21 21.88
C VAL A 115 -6.43 -32.50 21.50
N ARG A 116 -6.19 -33.68 20.94
CA ARG A 116 -4.90 -34.06 20.32
C ARG A 116 -4.89 -33.96 18.80
N GLY A 117 -6.08 -33.84 18.18
CA GLY A 117 -6.21 -33.70 16.73
C GLY A 117 -6.12 -32.26 16.27
N ASP A 118 -6.22 -32.06 14.97
CA ASP A 118 -6.01 -30.75 14.34
C ASP A 118 -7.12 -29.74 14.68
N TYR A 119 -8.33 -30.23 15.04
CA TYR A 119 -9.53 -29.40 15.23
C TYR A 119 -10.26 -29.70 16.53
N VAL A 120 -10.48 -28.64 17.32
CA VAL A 120 -11.18 -28.68 18.62
C VAL A 120 -12.68 -28.65 18.41
N ILE A 121 -13.12 -27.74 17.57
CA ILE A 121 -14.51 -27.48 17.27
C ILE A 121 -14.67 -27.67 15.77
N GLY A 122 -15.68 -28.42 15.36
CA GLY A 122 -16.04 -28.65 13.97
C GLY A 122 -17.48 -28.21 13.74
N VAL A 123 -17.67 -27.08 13.08
CA VAL A 123 -19.02 -26.64 12.70
C VAL A 123 -19.23 -26.91 11.21
N LYS A 124 -20.35 -27.57 10.86
CA LYS A 124 -20.66 -27.97 9.49
C LYS A 124 -22.12 -27.78 9.11
N ASN A 125 -22.37 -27.62 7.81
CA ASN A 125 -23.71 -27.58 7.21
C ASN A 125 -24.66 -26.57 7.89
N GLY A 126 -24.13 -25.45 8.40
CA GLY A 126 -24.91 -24.41 9.09
C GLY A 126 -25.15 -24.66 10.58
N GLY A 127 -24.41 -25.57 11.22
CA GLY A 127 -24.40 -25.73 12.67
C GLY A 127 -23.91 -24.48 13.40
N THR A 128 -24.04 -24.44 14.73
CA THR A 128 -23.60 -23.31 15.55
C THR A 128 -22.87 -23.79 16.81
N VAL A 129 -21.72 -23.20 17.12
CA VAL A 129 -21.06 -23.39 18.41
C VAL A 129 -20.81 -22.03 19.05
N THR A 130 -21.23 -21.86 20.29
CA THR A 130 -20.99 -20.67 21.10
C THR A 130 -20.12 -21.03 22.28
N LEU A 131 -18.96 -20.39 22.42
CA LEU A 131 -18.14 -20.44 23.62
C LEU A 131 -18.29 -19.10 24.31
N ILE A 132 -18.55 -19.06 25.62
CA ILE A 132 -18.58 -17.78 26.36
C ILE A 132 -17.30 -17.60 27.19
N ASP A 133 -17.26 -16.52 27.96
CA ASP A 133 -16.05 -16.03 28.62
C ASP A 133 -15.43 -17.05 29.58
N GLY A 134 -14.11 -17.24 29.48
CA GLY A 134 -13.36 -18.17 30.32
C GLY A 134 -13.29 -19.61 29.81
N VAL A 135 -13.87 -19.93 28.64
CA VAL A 135 -13.62 -21.22 27.97
C VAL A 135 -12.20 -21.27 27.41
N LYS A 136 -11.45 -22.30 27.78
CA LYS A 136 -10.10 -22.59 27.26
C LYS A 136 -10.16 -23.71 26.24
N VAL A 137 -9.48 -23.52 25.12
CA VAL A 137 -9.37 -24.48 24.02
C VAL A 137 -7.90 -24.88 23.89
N ASN A 138 -7.58 -26.17 24.09
CA ASN A 138 -6.20 -26.66 24.12
C ASN A 138 -5.97 -27.69 23.01
N GLY A 139 -4.90 -27.51 22.23
CA GLY A 139 -4.55 -28.38 21.09
C GLY A 139 -5.39 -28.10 19.85
N GLY A 140 -4.78 -28.12 18.65
CA GLY A 140 -5.46 -27.78 17.39
C GLY A 140 -5.97 -26.33 17.31
N GLY A 141 -6.80 -26.04 16.30
CA GLY A 141 -7.52 -24.77 16.13
C GLY A 141 -9.04 -24.93 16.18
N ILE A 142 -9.76 -23.82 16.07
CA ILE A 142 -11.23 -23.80 15.90
C ILE A 142 -11.53 -24.01 14.41
N GLY A 143 -11.95 -25.21 14.04
CA GLY A 143 -12.22 -25.60 12.67
C GLY A 143 -13.66 -25.32 12.22
N VAL A 144 -13.83 -24.60 11.11
CA VAL A 144 -15.13 -24.48 10.44
C VAL A 144 -15.04 -25.09 9.05
N LYS A 145 -15.96 -26.00 8.73
CA LYS A 145 -15.96 -26.75 7.46
C LYS A 145 -17.36 -26.76 6.87
N ASP A 146 -17.51 -26.49 5.57
CA ASP A 146 -18.78 -26.62 4.84
C ASP A 146 -19.93 -25.75 5.41
N GLY A 147 -19.60 -24.54 5.86
CA GLY A 147 -20.55 -23.55 6.40
C GLY A 147 -20.98 -23.78 7.87
N GLY A 148 -21.13 -22.70 8.62
CA GLY A 148 -21.43 -22.77 10.07
C GLY A 148 -21.06 -21.50 10.81
N THR A 149 -21.55 -21.36 12.05
CA THR A 149 -21.23 -20.20 12.90
C THR A 149 -20.47 -20.63 14.14
N VAL A 150 -19.31 -20.00 14.38
CA VAL A 150 -18.67 -20.02 15.70
C VAL A 150 -18.83 -18.65 16.33
N THR A 151 -19.30 -18.65 17.57
CA THR A 151 -19.43 -17.44 18.36
C THR A 151 -18.55 -17.50 19.60
N LEU A 152 -17.70 -16.50 19.80
CA LEU A 152 -16.82 -16.38 20.96
C LEU A 152 -17.30 -15.20 21.82
N GLY A 153 -17.74 -15.48 23.05
CA GLY A 153 -18.10 -14.47 24.05
C GLY A 153 -16.94 -14.24 25.00
N GLY A 154 -16.50 -12.99 25.19
CA GLY A 154 -15.37 -12.69 26.10
C GLY A 154 -14.04 -13.32 25.69
N GLU A 155 -13.10 -13.53 26.62
CA GLU A 155 -11.76 -14.05 26.33
C GLU A 155 -11.77 -15.57 26.14
N VAL A 156 -11.43 -16.03 24.93
CA VAL A 156 -11.26 -17.46 24.60
C VAL A 156 -9.79 -17.77 24.35
N LYS A 157 -9.15 -18.49 25.27
CA LYS A 157 -7.73 -18.85 25.16
C LYS A 157 -7.57 -20.09 24.29
N VAL A 158 -6.91 -19.97 23.14
CA VAL A 158 -6.61 -21.08 22.22
C VAL A 158 -5.12 -21.43 22.33
N GLN A 159 -4.78 -22.56 22.94
CA GLN A 159 -3.40 -23.02 23.11
C GLN A 159 -3.02 -23.99 21.98
N GLY A 160 -2.93 -23.47 20.76
CA GLY A 160 -2.54 -24.19 19.54
C GLY A 160 -1.72 -23.34 18.59
N SER A 161 -1.18 -23.94 17.51
CA SER A 161 -0.41 -23.24 16.47
C SER A 161 -1.29 -22.41 15.51
N MET A 162 -2.61 -22.60 15.57
CA MET A 162 -3.60 -21.89 14.77
C MET A 162 -4.79 -21.47 15.65
N GLY A 163 -5.33 -20.28 15.41
CA GLY A 163 -6.54 -19.79 16.10
C GLY A 163 -7.80 -20.30 15.42
N ILE A 164 -8.41 -19.48 14.55
CA ILE A 164 -9.58 -19.85 13.75
C ILE A 164 -9.10 -20.39 12.40
N VAL A 165 -9.59 -21.57 12.02
CA VAL A 165 -9.19 -22.22 10.77
C VAL A 165 -10.42 -22.58 9.95
N PHE A 166 -10.49 -22.13 8.71
CA PHE A 166 -11.52 -22.52 7.76
C PHE A 166 -10.96 -23.35 6.61
N MET A 167 -11.66 -24.44 6.29
CA MET A 167 -11.20 -25.51 5.39
C MET A 167 -12.34 -26.11 4.58
N GLY A 168 -13.50 -25.45 4.59
CA GLY A 168 -14.63 -25.88 3.80
C GLY A 168 -14.37 -25.60 2.33
N ASP A 169 -14.71 -26.56 1.46
CA ASP A 169 -14.62 -26.37 0.02
C ASP A 169 -15.85 -25.59 -0.50
N LYS A 170 -16.88 -25.40 0.34
CA LYS A 170 -18.14 -24.72 0.01
C LYS A 170 -18.72 -23.98 1.23
N GLY A 171 -19.56 -22.98 0.95
CA GLY A 171 -20.34 -22.25 1.95
C GLY A 171 -19.59 -21.16 2.71
N THR A 172 -20.34 -20.34 3.45
CA THR A 172 -19.81 -19.26 4.27
C THR A 172 -19.71 -19.72 5.73
N ALA A 173 -18.51 -19.69 6.29
CA ALA A 173 -18.30 -19.73 7.72
C ALA A 173 -18.35 -18.32 8.29
N ASN A 174 -19.11 -18.19 9.37
CA ASN A 174 -19.17 -16.97 10.14
C ASN A 174 -18.46 -17.20 11.46
N ALA A 175 -17.38 -16.47 11.71
CA ALA A 175 -16.78 -16.38 13.03
C ALA A 175 -17.11 -15.02 13.62
N THR A 176 -17.99 -15.01 14.62
CA THR A 176 -18.42 -13.78 15.28
C THR A 176 -17.90 -13.76 16.70
N VAL A 177 -17.38 -12.61 17.12
CA VAL A 177 -17.15 -12.34 18.53
C VAL A 177 -18.34 -11.57 19.09
N MET A 178 -18.91 -12.01 20.22
CA MET A 178 -19.91 -11.26 20.99
C MET A 178 -19.25 -10.64 22.23
N GLY A 179 -19.27 -9.32 22.34
CA GLY A 179 -18.71 -8.57 23.48
C GLY A 179 -17.34 -7.93 23.20
N VAL A 180 -17.00 -6.90 23.97
CA VAL A 180 -15.72 -6.18 23.87
C VAL A 180 -14.62 -7.06 24.50
N GLY A 181 -13.53 -7.33 23.78
CA GLY A 181 -12.33 -7.94 24.36
C GLY A 181 -12.13 -9.44 24.16
N ALA A 182 -12.83 -10.10 23.22
CA ALA A 182 -12.46 -11.47 22.86
C ALA A 182 -11.09 -11.51 22.18
N LYS A 183 -10.13 -12.09 22.89
CA LYS A 183 -8.74 -12.25 22.47
C LYS A 183 -8.48 -13.73 22.22
N ILE A 184 -7.94 -14.05 21.05
CA ILE A 184 -7.35 -15.37 20.80
C ILE A 184 -5.88 -15.27 21.17
N ASN A 185 -5.53 -15.69 22.39
CA ASN A 185 -4.16 -15.73 22.86
C ASN A 185 -3.49 -17.04 22.43
N LEU A 186 -2.71 -17.01 21.34
CA LEU A 186 -1.90 -18.14 20.89
C LEU A 186 -0.45 -18.06 21.41
N ALA A 187 0.30 -19.15 21.27
CA ALA A 187 1.75 -19.13 21.50
C ALA A 187 2.46 -18.27 20.45
N SER A 188 3.59 -17.65 20.81
CA SER A 188 4.42 -16.85 19.90
C SER A 188 4.77 -17.64 18.62
N GLY A 189 4.62 -17.01 17.46
CA GLY A 189 4.88 -17.65 16.15
C GLY A 189 3.68 -18.40 15.54
N SER A 190 2.55 -18.49 16.25
CA SER A 190 1.31 -19.08 15.73
C SER A 190 0.61 -18.19 14.70
N THR A 191 -0.41 -18.71 14.02
CA THR A 191 -1.25 -17.93 13.09
C THR A 191 -2.66 -17.73 13.65
N GLY A 192 -3.13 -16.48 13.69
CA GLY A 192 -4.43 -16.12 14.28
C GLY A 192 -5.63 -16.65 13.52
N ALA A 193 -5.83 -16.17 12.29
CA ALA A 193 -6.86 -16.66 11.38
C ALA A 193 -6.22 -17.35 10.17
N VAL A 194 -6.73 -18.54 9.79
CA VAL A 194 -6.23 -19.33 8.66
C VAL A 194 -7.40 -19.68 7.74
N MET A 195 -7.29 -19.29 6.47
CA MET A 195 -8.26 -19.58 5.43
C MET A 195 -7.59 -20.44 4.35
N MET A 196 -7.98 -21.71 4.27
CA MET A 196 -7.40 -22.70 3.34
C MET A 196 -8.42 -23.49 2.52
N GLY A 197 -9.73 -23.22 2.71
CA GLY A 197 -10.81 -23.75 1.88
C GLY A 197 -11.27 -22.77 0.79
N ASP A 198 -12.15 -23.19 -0.11
CA ASP A 198 -12.66 -22.34 -1.20
C ASP A 198 -13.85 -21.45 -0.79
N GLY A 199 -14.39 -21.62 0.42
CA GLY A 199 -15.50 -20.83 0.96
C GLY A 199 -15.14 -19.42 1.41
N ALA A 200 -15.92 -18.87 2.34
CA ALA A 200 -15.67 -17.56 2.94
C ALA A 200 -15.62 -17.64 4.48
N LEU A 201 -14.71 -16.90 5.10
CA LEU A 201 -14.62 -16.70 6.55
C LEU A 201 -14.85 -15.21 6.85
N MET A 202 -15.93 -14.90 7.56
CA MET A 202 -16.19 -13.54 8.03
C MET A 202 -15.69 -13.38 9.47
N LEU A 203 -14.83 -12.39 9.72
CA LEU A 203 -14.41 -11.93 11.04
C LEU A 203 -15.10 -10.61 11.37
N ASN A 204 -16.12 -10.69 12.21
CA ASN A 204 -16.82 -9.51 12.73
C ASN A 204 -16.37 -9.21 14.17
N THR A 205 -15.87 -7.99 14.42
CA THR A 205 -15.40 -7.52 15.75
C THR A 205 -14.34 -8.37 16.44
N VAL A 206 -13.59 -9.19 15.68
CA VAL A 206 -12.55 -10.06 16.23
C VAL A 206 -11.24 -9.29 16.42
N THR A 207 -10.61 -9.42 17.60
CA THR A 207 -9.22 -8.97 17.83
C THR A 207 -8.33 -10.19 17.98
N ILE A 208 -7.34 -10.30 17.09
CA ILE A 208 -6.31 -11.33 17.13
C ILE A 208 -5.02 -10.67 17.62
N GLU A 209 -4.40 -11.20 18.68
CA GLU A 209 -3.18 -10.65 19.27
C GLU A 209 -2.22 -11.76 19.72
N GLY A 210 -0.93 -11.44 19.90
CA GLY A 210 0.08 -12.38 20.41
C GLY A 210 0.54 -13.46 19.41
N VAL A 211 0.11 -13.38 18.15
CA VAL A 211 0.41 -14.35 17.10
C VAL A 211 1.55 -13.87 16.21
N GLY A 212 2.31 -14.76 15.58
CA GLY A 212 3.35 -14.36 14.62
C GLY A 212 2.76 -13.76 13.34
N VAL A 213 1.71 -14.42 12.83
CA VAL A 213 0.94 -14.00 11.66
C VAL A 213 -0.51 -13.76 12.08
N GLY A 214 -1.01 -12.54 11.91
CA GLY A 214 -2.38 -12.20 12.31
C GLY A 214 -3.42 -12.97 11.51
N ALA A 215 -3.33 -12.94 10.18
CA ALA A 215 -4.19 -13.69 9.27
C ALA A 215 -3.39 -14.28 8.11
N ARG A 216 -3.73 -15.50 7.69
CA ARG A 216 -3.17 -16.17 6.51
C ARG A 216 -4.30 -16.69 5.61
N VAL A 217 -4.28 -16.28 4.35
CA VAL A 217 -5.28 -16.65 3.35
C VAL A 217 -4.58 -17.29 2.15
N THR A 218 -4.83 -18.57 1.91
CA THR A 218 -4.22 -19.32 0.79
C THR A 218 -5.24 -19.70 -0.29
N LYS A 219 -6.52 -19.76 0.08
CA LYS A 219 -7.68 -20.03 -0.77
C LYS A 219 -8.93 -19.33 -0.20
N GLY A 220 -9.97 -19.21 -1.01
CA GLY A 220 -11.26 -18.63 -0.60
C GLY A 220 -11.14 -17.17 -0.14
N THR A 221 -12.15 -16.69 0.58
CA THR A 221 -12.23 -15.27 0.98
C THR A 221 -12.23 -15.10 2.50
N LEU A 222 -11.39 -14.21 3.02
CA LEU A 222 -11.43 -13.74 4.40
C LEU A 222 -11.95 -12.29 4.41
N GLU A 223 -13.11 -12.07 5.04
CA GLU A 223 -13.69 -10.74 5.19
C GLU A 223 -13.54 -10.22 6.62
N VAL A 224 -13.09 -8.98 6.79
CA VAL A 224 -12.91 -8.33 8.10
C VAL A 224 -13.62 -6.98 8.10
N THR A 225 -14.67 -6.82 8.90
CA THR A 225 -15.55 -5.64 8.82
C THR A 225 -15.42 -4.66 9.98
N LYS A 226 -15.02 -5.11 11.20
CA LYS A 226 -14.95 -4.27 12.41
C LYS A 226 -13.93 -4.73 13.46
N GLY A 227 -12.84 -5.37 13.05
CA GLY A 227 -11.87 -6.01 13.95
C GLY A 227 -10.42 -5.50 13.78
N SER A 228 -9.50 -6.13 14.49
CA SER A 228 -8.06 -5.92 14.32
C SER A 228 -7.35 -7.25 14.10
N ILE A 229 -6.50 -7.28 13.06
CA ILE A 229 -5.60 -8.39 12.77
C ILE A 229 -4.21 -7.96 13.24
N GLN A 230 -3.70 -8.53 14.34
CA GLN A 230 -2.37 -8.17 14.85
C GLN A 230 -1.45 -9.37 14.83
N GLY A 231 -0.39 -9.29 14.02
CA GLY A 231 0.74 -10.20 14.09
C GLY A 231 1.98 -9.50 14.64
N THR A 232 2.77 -10.21 15.43
CA THR A 232 4.05 -9.71 15.93
C THR A 232 5.08 -9.63 14.81
N THR A 233 4.90 -10.33 13.70
CA THR A 233 5.79 -10.28 12.53
C THR A 233 5.03 -9.81 11.29
N VAL A 234 3.97 -10.52 10.92
CA VAL A 234 3.15 -10.23 9.74
C VAL A 234 1.70 -9.98 10.16
N GLY A 235 1.13 -8.84 9.80
CA GLY A 235 -0.29 -8.58 10.08
C GLY A 235 -1.18 -9.54 9.29
N ALA A 236 -1.16 -9.44 7.96
CA ALA A 236 -1.89 -10.35 7.08
C ALA A 236 -1.03 -10.85 5.92
N GLU A 237 -1.20 -12.12 5.57
CA GLU A 237 -0.52 -12.80 4.46
C GLU A 237 -1.55 -13.42 3.52
N VAL A 238 -1.49 -13.07 2.23
CA VAL A 238 -2.37 -13.59 1.18
C VAL A 238 -1.53 -14.25 0.10
N SER A 239 -1.95 -15.43 -0.34
CA SER A 239 -1.23 -16.25 -1.33
C SER A 239 -2.20 -17.14 -2.10
N GLY A 240 -1.70 -17.83 -3.13
CA GLY A 240 -2.53 -18.77 -3.92
C GLY A 240 -3.73 -18.06 -4.53
N SER A 241 -4.92 -18.66 -4.43
CA SER A 241 -6.19 -18.05 -4.84
C SER A 241 -6.91 -17.33 -3.69
N GLY A 242 -6.20 -17.04 -2.59
CA GLY A 242 -6.76 -16.38 -1.43
C GLY A 242 -7.14 -14.93 -1.71
N VAL A 243 -8.26 -14.51 -1.11
CA VAL A 243 -8.78 -13.14 -1.14
C VAL A 243 -8.94 -12.63 0.28
N LEU A 244 -8.36 -11.47 0.58
CA LEU A 244 -8.58 -10.75 1.82
C LEU A 244 -9.37 -9.48 1.52
N GLU A 245 -10.48 -9.26 2.21
CA GLU A 245 -11.29 -8.04 2.13
C GLU A 245 -11.41 -7.41 3.50
N VAL A 246 -10.86 -6.21 3.66
CA VAL A 246 -10.87 -5.47 4.92
C VAL A 246 -11.69 -4.21 4.74
N ASN A 247 -12.74 -4.04 5.53
CA ASN A 247 -13.68 -2.92 5.40
C ASN A 247 -13.82 -2.18 6.73
N GLY A 248 -14.19 -0.90 6.66
CA GLY A 248 -14.49 -0.08 7.83
C GLY A 248 -13.24 0.47 8.53
N ARG A 249 -13.26 0.56 9.86
CA ARG A 249 -12.13 1.07 10.66
C ARG A 249 -11.23 -0.04 11.20
N ALA A 250 -11.04 -1.10 10.41
CA ALA A 250 -10.21 -2.22 10.82
C ALA A 250 -8.73 -1.83 10.85
N THR A 251 -7.96 -2.48 11.74
CA THR A 251 -6.52 -2.23 11.87
C THR A 251 -5.73 -3.52 11.65
N ILE A 252 -4.82 -3.50 10.68
CA ILE A 252 -3.80 -4.53 10.48
C ILE A 252 -2.52 -4.06 11.18
N VAL A 253 -1.97 -4.87 12.07
CA VAL A 253 -0.71 -4.58 12.77
C VAL A 253 0.31 -5.67 12.44
N GLY A 254 1.50 -5.27 12.00
CA GLY A 254 2.61 -6.17 11.76
C GLY A 254 3.94 -5.45 11.95
N THR A 255 4.84 -5.96 12.81
CA THR A 255 6.06 -5.20 13.13
C THR A 255 7.09 -5.22 12.01
N THR A 256 7.15 -6.31 11.25
CA THR A 256 8.02 -6.47 10.08
C THR A 256 7.25 -6.20 8.79
N MET A 257 6.04 -6.75 8.68
CA MET A 257 5.19 -6.64 7.49
C MET A 257 3.75 -6.38 7.90
N GLY A 258 3.14 -5.29 7.44
CA GLY A 258 1.70 -5.07 7.66
C GLY A 258 0.85 -6.07 6.87
N LEU A 259 0.89 -5.94 5.54
CA LEU A 259 0.15 -6.78 4.59
C LEU A 259 1.11 -7.33 3.53
N ARG A 260 1.15 -8.64 3.33
CA ARG A 260 1.94 -9.29 2.28
C ARG A 260 1.04 -10.06 1.33
N VAL A 261 1.17 -9.82 0.03
CA VAL A 261 0.46 -10.54 -1.03
C VAL A 261 1.47 -11.19 -1.99
N THR A 262 1.31 -12.49 -2.20
CA THR A 262 2.18 -13.32 -3.05
C THR A 262 1.33 -14.19 -3.98
N GLY A 263 1.95 -14.78 -5.01
CA GLY A 263 1.24 -15.58 -6.00
C GLY A 263 0.13 -14.79 -6.69
N SER A 264 -1.02 -15.42 -6.94
CA SER A 264 -2.24 -14.80 -7.46
C SER A 264 -3.18 -14.25 -6.38
N GLY A 265 -2.67 -14.03 -5.15
CA GLY A 265 -3.49 -13.56 -4.04
C GLY A 265 -4.03 -12.15 -4.29
N LYS A 266 -5.19 -11.83 -3.72
CA LYS A 266 -5.80 -10.50 -3.78
C LYS A 266 -6.08 -9.96 -2.38
N ALA A 267 -5.71 -8.72 -2.11
CA ALA A 267 -6.12 -8.01 -0.91
C ALA A 267 -6.78 -6.68 -1.25
N THR A 268 -7.94 -6.43 -0.67
CA THR A 268 -8.62 -5.14 -0.74
C THR A 268 -8.82 -4.59 0.66
N MET A 269 -8.61 -3.28 0.82
CA MET A 269 -8.89 -2.59 2.07
C MET A 269 -9.61 -1.28 1.79
N MET A 270 -10.74 -1.06 2.48
CA MET A 270 -11.56 0.15 2.40
C MET A 270 -11.66 0.81 3.78
N GLY A 271 -10.90 1.89 3.97
CA GLY A 271 -10.72 2.58 5.24
C GLY A 271 -9.84 1.82 6.25
N GLY A 272 -9.62 2.42 7.41
CA GLY A 272 -8.83 1.82 8.49
C GLY A 272 -7.32 2.08 8.35
N SER A 273 -6.50 1.24 9.00
CA SER A 273 -5.05 1.48 9.06
C SER A 273 -4.20 0.22 9.03
N ILE A 274 -3.02 0.31 8.42
CA ILE A 274 -1.94 -0.67 8.47
C ILE A 274 -0.79 -0.06 9.27
N GLN A 275 -0.42 -0.67 10.40
CA GLN A 275 0.51 -0.07 11.37
C GLN A 275 1.71 -0.97 11.67
N GLY A 276 2.89 -0.37 11.64
CA GLY A 276 4.17 -1.03 11.91
C GLY A 276 4.72 -0.80 13.31
N GLY A 277 5.78 -1.55 13.64
CA GLY A 277 6.49 -1.45 14.91
C GLY A 277 7.40 -0.22 15.02
N GLY A 278 7.82 0.35 13.88
CA GLY A 278 8.87 1.38 13.82
C GLY A 278 10.30 0.82 13.76
N SER A 279 10.47 -0.44 13.35
CA SER A 279 11.78 -1.09 13.19
C SER A 279 12.34 -0.89 11.77
N GLY A 280 13.66 -0.78 11.64
CA GLY A 280 14.33 -0.84 10.33
C GLY A 280 14.11 -2.19 9.61
N GLY A 281 14.14 -2.17 8.29
CA GLY A 281 13.84 -3.26 7.37
C GLY A 281 12.36 -3.61 7.24
N SER A 282 11.45 -2.74 7.71
CA SER A 282 10.01 -3.04 7.79
C SER A 282 9.21 -2.51 6.58
N TYR A 283 8.14 -3.22 6.25
CA TYR A 283 7.29 -2.95 5.09
C TYR A 283 5.82 -2.84 5.49
N GLY A 284 5.14 -1.77 5.07
CA GLY A 284 3.70 -1.65 5.31
C GLY A 284 2.90 -2.62 4.46
N VAL A 285 3.11 -2.55 3.14
CA VAL A 285 2.50 -3.45 2.16
C VAL A 285 3.58 -4.04 1.27
N ILE A 286 3.51 -5.34 1.00
CA ILE A 286 4.35 -6.04 0.03
C ILE A 286 3.48 -6.69 -1.04
N VAL A 287 3.82 -6.46 -2.31
CA VAL A 287 3.32 -7.23 -3.46
C VAL A 287 4.52 -7.91 -4.11
N ASP A 288 4.65 -9.25 -3.98
CA ASP A 288 5.89 -9.98 -4.27
C ASP A 288 6.00 -10.49 -5.72
N THR A 289 4.91 -11.05 -6.27
CA THR A 289 4.93 -11.72 -7.59
C THR A 289 3.87 -11.22 -8.57
N SER A 290 2.63 -11.71 -8.51
CA SER A 290 1.55 -11.38 -9.47
C SER A 290 0.26 -11.04 -8.71
N GLY A 291 0.41 -10.62 -7.46
CA GLY A 291 -0.69 -10.34 -6.56
C GLY A 291 -1.34 -9.01 -6.89
N THR A 292 -2.49 -8.76 -6.29
CA THR A 292 -3.17 -7.47 -6.40
C THR A 292 -3.47 -6.92 -5.03
N VAL A 293 -3.09 -5.67 -4.80
CA VAL A 293 -3.47 -4.92 -3.61
C VAL A 293 -4.19 -3.64 -4.02
N GLU A 294 -5.41 -3.46 -3.50
CA GLU A 294 -6.20 -2.24 -3.67
C GLU A 294 -6.53 -1.63 -2.30
N LEU A 295 -6.00 -0.44 -2.03
CA LEU A 295 -6.32 0.33 -0.82
C LEU A 295 -7.20 1.53 -1.18
N SER A 296 -8.29 1.74 -0.46
CA SER A 296 -9.24 2.81 -0.77
C SER A 296 -9.95 3.42 0.45
N GLY A 297 -10.65 4.53 0.29
CA GLY A 297 -11.50 5.09 1.35
C GLY A 297 -10.72 5.60 2.56
N GLY A 298 -9.51 6.12 2.32
CA GLY A 298 -8.72 6.78 3.36
C GLY A 298 -7.84 5.86 4.20
N VAL A 299 -7.34 4.74 3.65
CA VAL A 299 -6.42 3.85 4.38
C VAL A 299 -5.16 4.60 4.82
N GLU A 300 -4.75 4.40 6.07
CA GLU A 300 -3.50 4.94 6.62
C GLU A 300 -2.45 3.84 6.74
N VAL A 301 -1.31 3.98 6.05
CA VAL A 301 -0.13 3.11 6.20
C VAL A 301 0.93 3.88 6.97
N SER A 302 1.38 3.38 8.12
CA SER A 302 2.34 4.12 8.95
C SER A 302 3.28 3.26 9.77
N ARG A 303 4.41 3.87 10.18
CA ARG A 303 5.43 3.27 11.07
C ARG A 303 6.19 2.10 10.43
N PHE A 304 6.43 2.21 9.13
CA PHE A 304 7.29 1.31 8.35
C PHE A 304 8.42 2.09 7.70
N GLU A 305 9.58 1.45 7.52
CA GLU A 305 10.69 2.04 6.76
C GLU A 305 10.28 2.22 5.31
N THR A 306 9.71 1.17 4.73
CA THR A 306 9.09 1.23 3.40
C THR A 306 7.58 1.13 3.55
N GLY A 307 6.85 2.17 3.15
CA GLY A 307 5.39 2.17 3.24
C GLY A 307 4.78 1.07 2.37
N VAL A 308 5.14 1.04 1.08
CA VAL A 308 4.70 0.04 0.11
C VAL A 308 5.89 -0.44 -0.71
N TYR A 309 6.04 -1.74 -0.84
CA TYR A 309 7.05 -2.39 -1.66
C TYR A 309 6.39 -3.27 -2.73
N VAL A 310 6.60 -2.93 -4.00
CA VAL A 310 6.02 -3.63 -5.16
C VAL A 310 7.14 -4.28 -5.95
N LYS A 311 7.38 -5.56 -5.69
CA LYS A 311 8.35 -6.35 -6.43
C LYS A 311 7.75 -6.94 -7.72
N GLY A 312 6.46 -7.24 -7.69
CA GLY A 312 5.65 -7.59 -8.85
C GLY A 312 4.16 -7.58 -8.52
N GLY A 313 3.31 -7.65 -9.54
CA GLY A 313 1.85 -7.52 -9.45
C GLY A 313 1.40 -6.07 -9.42
N THR A 314 0.13 -5.85 -9.11
CA THR A 314 -0.47 -4.50 -9.18
C THR A 314 -0.70 -3.93 -7.79
N PHE A 315 -0.23 -2.70 -7.57
CA PHE A 315 -0.60 -1.90 -6.40
C PHE A 315 -1.41 -0.68 -6.81
N LYS A 316 -2.60 -0.55 -6.22
CA LYS A 316 -3.46 0.62 -6.40
C LYS A 316 -3.85 1.19 -5.05
N MET A 317 -3.71 2.51 -4.91
CA MET A 317 -4.20 3.23 -3.74
C MET A 317 -5.05 4.44 -4.18
N THR A 318 -6.23 4.58 -3.60
CA THR A 318 -7.17 5.68 -3.89
C THR A 318 -7.66 6.30 -2.59
N GLU A 319 -7.24 7.53 -2.31
CA GLU A 319 -7.45 8.21 -1.03
C GLU A 319 -6.73 7.52 0.13
N GLY A 320 -6.11 8.33 0.99
CA GLY A 320 -5.42 7.86 2.18
C GLY A 320 -4.01 8.41 2.30
N SER A 321 -3.24 7.82 3.20
CA SER A 321 -1.89 8.30 3.48
C SER A 321 -0.89 7.19 3.71
N ILE A 322 0.36 7.49 3.35
CA ILE A 322 1.54 6.70 3.67
C ILE A 322 2.48 7.61 4.45
N THR A 323 2.80 7.25 5.68
CA THR A 323 3.68 8.03 6.56
C THR A 323 4.84 7.18 7.05
N GLY A 324 6.07 7.61 6.77
CA GLY A 324 7.28 6.93 7.22
C GLY A 324 7.43 6.89 8.74
N MET A 325 8.51 6.26 9.24
CA MET A 325 8.74 6.06 10.69
C MET A 325 9.08 7.34 11.48
N GLY A 326 9.18 8.50 10.82
CA GLY A 326 9.77 9.71 11.39
C GLY A 326 11.24 9.85 11.01
N ASN A 327 11.82 11.03 11.25
CA ASN A 327 13.19 11.41 10.84
C ASN A 327 13.46 11.46 9.34
N SER A 328 12.43 11.33 8.50
CA SER A 328 12.52 11.38 7.03
C SER A 328 13.58 10.42 6.47
N GLN A 329 13.57 9.19 7.00
CA GLN A 329 14.31 8.03 6.49
C GLN A 329 13.33 7.03 5.88
N GLY A 330 13.81 6.17 4.99
CA GLY A 330 13.01 5.16 4.30
C GLY A 330 12.29 5.68 3.05
N THR A 331 11.38 4.88 2.50
CA THR A 331 10.72 5.16 1.22
C THR A 331 9.21 5.04 1.36
N GLY A 332 8.45 6.01 0.84
CA GLY A 332 6.98 5.94 0.87
C GLY A 332 6.49 4.75 0.05
N ILE A 333 6.84 4.74 -1.23
CA ILE A 333 6.54 3.64 -2.17
C ILE A 333 7.81 3.29 -2.94
N TYR A 334 8.19 2.02 -2.94
CA TYR A 334 9.30 1.50 -3.71
C TYR A 334 8.82 0.36 -4.62
N ALA A 335 8.89 0.54 -5.93
CA ALA A 335 8.45 -0.43 -6.92
C ALA A 335 9.61 -0.85 -7.83
N VAL A 336 9.84 -2.15 -7.94
CA VAL A 336 10.95 -2.74 -8.71
C VAL A 336 10.49 -3.25 -10.08
N GLY A 337 9.26 -3.75 -10.20
CA GLY A 337 8.88 -4.61 -11.32
C GLY A 337 7.62 -4.26 -12.11
N ASP A 338 6.57 -3.73 -11.46
CA ASP A 338 5.22 -3.65 -12.05
C ASP A 338 4.49 -2.35 -11.65
N ASP A 339 3.26 -2.20 -12.15
CA ASP A 339 2.48 -0.98 -12.13
C ASP A 339 2.05 -0.49 -10.74
N VAL A 340 2.22 0.83 -10.55
CA VAL A 340 1.76 1.57 -9.38
C VAL A 340 0.76 2.64 -9.81
N THR A 341 -0.45 2.60 -9.24
CA THR A 341 -1.48 3.63 -9.45
C THR A 341 -1.88 4.29 -8.14
N LEU A 342 -1.71 5.61 -8.05
CA LEU A 342 -2.05 6.41 -6.88
C LEU A 342 -3.06 7.49 -7.28
N ASN A 343 -4.18 7.56 -6.58
CA ASN A 343 -5.19 8.60 -6.75
C ASN A 343 -5.43 9.31 -5.41
N THR A 344 -5.15 10.60 -5.32
CA THR A 344 -5.40 11.41 -4.11
C THR A 344 -4.69 10.87 -2.86
N VAL A 345 -3.45 10.39 -3.00
CA VAL A 345 -2.67 9.81 -1.90
C VAL A 345 -1.71 10.85 -1.32
N THR A 346 -1.59 10.90 0.01
CA THR A 346 -0.59 11.74 0.70
C THR A 346 0.57 10.89 1.22
N ILE A 347 1.79 11.21 0.81
CA ILE A 347 3.02 10.56 1.26
C ILE A 347 3.83 11.57 2.08
N SER A 348 4.28 11.17 3.28
CA SER A 348 5.07 12.08 4.13
C SER A 348 6.07 11.43 5.08
N LYS A 349 7.05 12.23 5.53
CA LYS A 349 8.08 11.86 6.52
C LYS A 349 8.96 10.69 6.07
N VAL A 350 9.48 10.77 4.86
CA VAL A 350 10.28 9.72 4.19
C VAL A 350 11.59 10.30 3.67
N GLY A 351 12.55 9.47 3.30
CA GLY A 351 13.72 9.91 2.55
C GLY A 351 13.38 10.14 1.08
N VAL A 352 12.70 9.15 0.49
CA VAL A 352 12.16 9.21 -0.88
C VAL A 352 10.65 9.01 -0.84
N GLY A 353 9.90 9.86 -1.56
CA GLY A 353 8.44 9.76 -1.63
C GLY A 353 7.98 8.53 -2.39
N VAL A 354 8.23 8.53 -3.69
CA VAL A 354 7.92 7.42 -4.61
C VAL A 354 9.16 7.11 -5.43
N GLU A 355 9.52 5.84 -5.51
CA GLU A 355 10.63 5.33 -6.31
C GLU A 355 10.15 4.15 -7.13
N VAL A 356 10.27 4.24 -8.45
CA VAL A 356 9.85 3.18 -9.38
C VAL A 356 11.02 2.86 -10.30
N GLU A 357 11.53 1.63 -10.28
CA GLU A 357 12.62 1.20 -11.15
C GLU A 357 12.12 0.73 -12.52
N LYS A 358 10.93 0.11 -12.59
CA LYS A 358 10.32 -0.49 -13.80
C LYS A 358 8.79 -0.44 -13.77
N GLY A 359 8.17 -0.71 -14.91
CA GLY A 359 6.71 -0.75 -15.08
C GLY A 359 6.12 0.63 -15.39
N VAL A 360 4.86 0.84 -15.02
CA VAL A 360 4.15 2.12 -15.20
C VAL A 360 3.86 2.80 -13.86
N LEU A 361 4.15 4.10 -13.77
CA LEU A 361 3.73 4.94 -12.65
C LEU A 361 2.59 5.87 -13.06
N ILE A 362 1.46 5.80 -12.35
CA ILE A 362 0.36 6.75 -12.48
C ILE A 362 0.11 7.40 -11.13
N MET A 363 0.24 8.73 -11.05
CA MET A 363 -0.09 9.53 -9.88
C MET A 363 -1.06 10.64 -10.25
N ASN A 364 -2.31 10.51 -9.80
CA ASN A 364 -3.34 11.51 -9.99
C ASN A 364 -3.65 12.20 -8.67
N GLN A 365 -3.39 13.50 -8.60
CA GLN A 365 -3.57 14.34 -7.43
C GLN A 365 -2.77 13.83 -6.21
N GLY A 366 -3.15 14.27 -5.02
CA GLY A 366 -2.42 13.91 -3.80
C GLY A 366 -1.16 14.74 -3.60
N SER A 367 -0.33 14.33 -2.62
CA SER A 367 0.87 15.08 -2.26
C SER A 367 2.02 14.23 -1.77
N VAL A 368 3.24 14.69 -2.03
CA VAL A 368 4.49 14.17 -1.46
C VAL A 368 5.17 15.30 -0.70
N LYS A 369 5.40 15.13 0.61
CA LYS A 369 5.95 16.21 1.45
C LYS A 369 6.86 15.73 2.58
N GLY A 370 7.76 16.60 3.04
CA GLY A 370 8.67 16.27 4.15
C GLY A 370 9.64 15.14 3.79
N PHE A 371 10.04 15.10 2.51
CA PHE A 371 11.09 14.22 2.01
C PHE A 371 12.46 14.91 2.12
N THR A 372 13.54 14.15 2.29
CA THR A 372 14.90 14.68 2.41
C THR A 372 15.74 14.49 1.16
N GLY A 373 15.47 13.44 0.38
CA GLY A 373 16.15 13.14 -0.88
C GLY A 373 15.31 13.58 -2.08
N THR A 374 14.39 12.73 -2.52
CA THR A 374 13.61 12.93 -3.75
C THR A 374 12.12 12.76 -3.50
N GLY A 375 11.30 13.64 -4.07
CA GLY A 375 9.85 13.51 -4.04
C GLY A 375 9.40 12.30 -4.85
N VAL A 376 9.68 12.31 -6.16
CA VAL A 376 9.38 11.19 -7.07
C VAL A 376 10.61 10.85 -7.92
N MET A 377 11.02 9.58 -7.89
CA MET A 377 12.13 9.02 -8.65
C MET A 377 11.63 8.00 -9.66
N VAL A 378 11.99 8.22 -10.92
CA VAL A 378 11.63 7.38 -12.06
C VAL A 378 12.91 6.75 -12.61
N GLY A 379 13.03 5.44 -12.49
CA GLY A 379 14.18 4.65 -12.93
C GLY A 379 14.28 4.53 -14.45
N ASP A 380 15.41 4.01 -14.91
CA ASP A 380 15.71 3.85 -16.34
C ASP A 380 14.85 2.77 -17.03
N GLY A 381 14.42 1.76 -16.27
CA GLY A 381 13.56 0.67 -16.73
C GLY A 381 12.06 0.98 -16.72
N VAL A 382 11.65 2.18 -16.33
CA VAL A 382 10.24 2.60 -16.34
C VAL A 382 9.77 2.79 -17.78
N GLU A 383 8.59 2.26 -18.10
CA GLU A 383 7.99 2.41 -19.42
C GLU A 383 7.43 3.83 -19.59
N SER A 384 6.61 4.26 -18.64
CA SER A 384 6.09 5.62 -18.56
C SER A 384 5.75 6.03 -17.12
N ALA A 385 5.84 7.32 -16.86
CA ALA A 385 5.35 7.91 -15.62
C ALA A 385 4.44 9.11 -15.92
N SER A 386 3.24 9.12 -15.37
CA SER A 386 2.27 10.22 -15.51
C SER A 386 1.89 10.76 -14.14
N LEU A 387 2.25 12.02 -13.89
CA LEU A 387 1.86 12.77 -12.70
C LEU A 387 0.87 13.86 -13.13
N THR A 388 -0.36 13.81 -12.63
CA THR A 388 -1.41 14.77 -12.97
C THR A 388 -1.98 15.42 -11.71
N GLY A 389 -1.86 16.73 -11.54
CA GLY A 389 -2.42 17.44 -10.38
C GLY A 389 -1.68 17.20 -9.06
N THR A 390 -0.54 16.53 -9.08
CA THR A 390 0.24 16.14 -7.89
C THR A 390 0.96 17.35 -7.28
N THR A 391 0.99 17.44 -5.94
CA THR A 391 1.78 18.46 -5.23
C THR A 391 3.00 17.85 -4.56
N ILE A 392 4.20 18.36 -4.86
CA ILE A 392 5.47 17.93 -4.27
C ILE A 392 6.05 19.12 -3.49
N THR A 393 6.34 18.93 -2.21
CA THR A 393 6.83 20.01 -1.33
C THR A 393 8.03 19.54 -0.53
N GLY A 394 9.18 20.14 -0.82
CA GLY A 394 10.39 19.98 -0.01
C GLY A 394 10.53 21.06 1.06
N ASP A 395 11.59 20.94 1.86
CA ASP A 395 11.95 21.89 2.94
C ASP A 395 13.18 22.77 2.56
N GLY A 396 13.24 23.18 1.29
CA GLY A 396 14.37 23.90 0.68
C GLY A 396 15.54 23.00 0.26
N LYS A 397 15.32 21.69 0.22
CA LYS A 397 16.33 20.67 -0.09
C LYS A 397 15.76 19.60 -1.01
N GLY A 398 16.64 18.77 -1.57
CA GLY A 398 16.27 17.62 -2.37
C GLY A 398 15.71 17.98 -3.74
N THR A 399 15.26 16.94 -4.44
CA THR A 399 14.73 17.02 -5.81
C THR A 399 13.23 16.75 -5.83
N GLY A 400 12.45 17.57 -6.54
CA GLY A 400 11.03 17.35 -6.71
C GLY A 400 10.74 16.07 -7.49
N VAL A 401 11.15 16.04 -8.76
CA VAL A 401 11.06 14.88 -9.65
C VAL A 401 12.42 14.59 -10.25
N TYR A 402 12.90 13.35 -10.11
CA TYR A 402 14.16 12.87 -10.67
C TYR A 402 13.90 11.71 -11.62
N MET A 403 14.52 11.72 -12.80
CA MET A 403 14.26 10.76 -13.86
C MET A 403 15.58 10.25 -14.43
N GLU A 404 15.77 8.93 -14.36
CA GLU A 404 16.81 8.22 -15.09
C GLU A 404 16.32 7.71 -16.46
N GLY A 405 15.01 7.58 -16.66
CA GLY A 405 14.45 7.18 -17.94
C GLY A 405 12.92 7.26 -17.97
N GLY A 406 12.32 6.44 -18.84
CA GLY A 406 10.88 6.44 -19.12
C GLY A 406 10.35 7.65 -19.86
N ASP A 407 9.20 7.51 -20.52
CA ASP A 407 8.46 8.65 -21.06
C ASP A 407 7.66 9.31 -19.91
N VAL A 408 8.06 10.51 -19.50
CA VAL A 408 7.52 11.17 -18.29
C VAL A 408 6.65 12.36 -18.65
N LYS A 409 5.41 12.37 -18.14
CA LYS A 409 4.46 13.46 -18.29
C LYS A 409 4.10 14.06 -16.94
N LEU A 410 4.31 15.36 -16.80
CA LEU A 410 3.90 16.18 -15.66
C LEU A 410 2.81 17.15 -16.11
N ASP A 411 1.58 16.98 -15.63
CA ASP A 411 0.42 17.78 -16.03
C ASP A 411 -0.21 18.45 -14.79
N ASN A 412 -0.28 19.78 -14.75
CA ASN A 412 -0.77 20.55 -13.59
C ASN A 412 -0.08 20.15 -12.26
N VAL A 413 1.22 19.85 -12.33
CA VAL A 413 2.03 19.46 -11.17
C VAL A 413 2.55 20.71 -10.47
N ARG A 414 2.53 20.69 -9.13
CA ARG A 414 3.07 21.79 -8.29
C ARG A 414 4.27 21.31 -7.51
N ILE A 415 5.45 21.83 -7.80
CA ILE A 415 6.69 21.57 -7.07
C ILE A 415 7.09 22.85 -6.35
N LYS A 416 7.39 22.77 -5.05
CA LYS A 416 7.85 23.94 -4.28
C LYS A 416 8.79 23.58 -3.15
N GLY A 417 9.62 24.55 -2.74
CA GLY A 417 10.55 24.39 -1.62
C GLY A 417 11.57 23.28 -1.87
N VAL A 418 12.07 23.11 -3.09
CA VAL A 418 13.10 22.12 -3.42
C VAL A 418 14.37 22.80 -3.86
N ALA A 419 15.51 22.12 -3.73
CA ALA A 419 16.75 22.60 -4.34
C ALA A 419 16.71 22.39 -5.86
N MET A 420 16.18 21.25 -6.30
CA MET A 420 16.02 20.92 -7.72
C MET A 420 14.55 20.64 -8.03
N GLY A 421 13.99 21.26 -9.07
CA GLY A 421 12.61 21.05 -9.48
C GLY A 421 12.40 19.71 -10.15
N VAL A 422 12.75 19.63 -11.44
CA VAL A 422 12.61 18.47 -12.31
C VAL A 422 13.95 18.16 -12.97
N MET A 423 14.45 16.94 -12.82
CA MET A 423 15.77 16.53 -13.29
C MET A 423 15.68 15.27 -14.15
N MET A 424 16.29 15.27 -15.33
CA MET A 424 16.41 14.10 -16.20
C MET A 424 17.88 13.86 -16.55
N GLU A 425 18.46 12.71 -16.15
CA GLU A 425 19.93 12.50 -16.27
C GLU A 425 20.38 11.45 -17.29
N LYS A 426 19.59 10.41 -17.57
CA LYS A 426 20.01 9.28 -18.42
C LYS A 426 19.15 9.19 -19.69
N GLY A 427 19.72 8.52 -20.69
CA GLY A 427 19.36 8.69 -22.10
C GLY A 427 18.25 7.80 -22.66
N GLY A 428 17.54 8.33 -23.65
CA GLY A 428 16.70 7.57 -24.59
C GLY A 428 15.23 7.97 -24.67
N LYS A 429 14.72 8.75 -23.71
CA LYS A 429 13.29 9.02 -23.55
C LYS A 429 12.94 10.51 -23.46
N SER A 430 11.67 10.83 -23.24
CA SER A 430 11.11 12.17 -23.38
C SER A 430 10.50 12.68 -22.07
N LEU A 431 10.62 13.98 -21.82
CA LEU A 431 9.96 14.69 -20.73
C LEU A 431 8.94 15.68 -21.31
N THR A 432 7.71 15.64 -20.82
CA THR A 432 6.68 16.64 -21.12
C THR A 432 6.17 17.27 -19.84
N ILE A 433 6.20 18.60 -19.75
CA ILE A 433 5.64 19.39 -18.65
C ILE A 433 4.56 20.32 -19.20
N SER A 434 3.34 20.22 -18.67
CA SER A 434 2.19 20.99 -19.16
C SER A 434 1.13 21.27 -18.10
N GLY A 435 -0.01 21.82 -18.53
CA GLY A 435 -1.20 21.98 -17.69
C GLY A 435 -1.11 23.06 -16.62
N SER A 436 -0.36 24.15 -16.84
CA SER A 436 -0.10 25.17 -15.82
C SER A 436 0.70 24.62 -14.63
N SER A 437 1.61 23.68 -14.89
CA SER A 437 2.55 23.18 -13.87
C SER A 437 3.40 24.33 -13.31
N THR A 438 3.65 24.31 -12.00
CA THR A 438 4.45 25.33 -11.30
C THR A 438 5.65 24.69 -10.62
N ILE A 439 6.84 25.20 -10.87
CA ILE A 439 8.09 24.67 -10.35
C ILE A 439 8.83 25.80 -9.61
N GLU A 440 8.88 25.71 -8.29
CA GLU A 440 9.61 26.65 -7.44
C GLU A 440 10.82 25.96 -6.82
N PHE A 441 12.01 26.54 -7.04
CA PHE A 441 13.28 26.06 -6.49
C PHE A 441 14.05 27.18 -5.78
N VAL A 442 15.00 26.79 -4.92
CA VAL A 442 15.78 27.72 -4.07
C VAL A 442 17.29 27.55 -4.27
N GLY A 443 18.06 28.55 -3.85
CA GLY A 443 19.52 28.53 -3.90
C GLY A 443 20.07 28.60 -5.32
N ASP A 444 21.23 27.95 -5.52
CA ASP A 444 21.90 27.76 -6.81
C ASP A 444 21.28 26.63 -7.66
N GLY A 445 20.03 26.32 -7.36
CA GLY A 445 19.32 25.17 -7.89
C GLY A 445 18.97 25.21 -9.37
N VAL A 446 18.34 24.16 -9.87
CA VAL A 446 17.78 24.11 -11.22
C VAL A 446 16.28 23.86 -11.16
N GLY A 447 15.50 24.67 -11.89
CA GLY A 447 14.06 24.48 -12.04
C GLY A 447 13.75 23.23 -12.86
N VAL A 448 14.13 23.24 -14.13
CA VAL A 448 14.03 22.06 -15.02
C VAL A 448 15.38 21.81 -15.65
N GLY A 449 15.91 20.62 -15.49
CA GLY A 449 17.21 20.29 -16.02
C GLY A 449 17.25 18.97 -16.77
N VAL A 450 17.94 19.02 -17.90
CA VAL A 450 18.02 17.94 -18.89
C VAL A 450 19.48 17.64 -19.17
N TRP A 451 19.96 16.54 -18.60
CA TRP A 451 21.31 15.99 -18.74
C TRP A 451 21.29 14.67 -19.51
N GLY A 452 22.46 14.17 -19.89
CA GLY A 452 22.59 12.89 -20.59
C GLY A 452 21.93 12.87 -21.97
N GLU A 453 21.63 11.69 -22.51
CA GLU A 453 21.12 11.49 -23.88
C GLU A 453 19.58 11.53 -23.96
N VAL A 454 18.95 12.54 -23.39
CA VAL A 454 17.49 12.73 -23.47
C VAL A 454 17.06 12.97 -24.91
N LYS A 455 15.92 12.40 -25.33
CA LYS A 455 15.38 12.55 -26.69
C LYS A 455 14.80 13.95 -26.91
N SER A 456 13.83 14.32 -26.07
CA SER A 456 13.25 15.66 -26.04
C SER A 456 12.78 16.03 -24.64
N ALA A 457 12.85 17.32 -24.33
CA ALA A 457 12.17 17.92 -23.20
C ALA A 457 11.26 19.04 -23.72
N GLU A 458 9.97 18.93 -23.42
CA GLU A 458 8.90 19.79 -23.92
C GLU A 458 8.19 20.44 -22.74
N LEU A 459 8.25 21.78 -22.68
CA LEU A 459 7.61 22.58 -21.63
C LEU A 459 6.58 23.50 -22.28
N THR A 460 5.31 23.35 -21.94
CA THR A 460 4.23 24.19 -22.47
C THR A 460 3.38 24.69 -21.31
N GLN A 461 3.02 25.97 -21.26
CA GLN A 461 2.23 26.53 -20.16
C GLN A 461 2.81 26.19 -18.77
N THR A 462 4.12 26.34 -18.58
CA THR A 462 4.78 26.03 -17.30
C THR A 462 5.27 27.31 -16.62
N VAL A 463 5.15 27.41 -15.29
CA VAL A 463 5.72 28.51 -14.52
C VAL A 463 6.91 28.00 -13.73
N ILE A 464 8.09 28.57 -13.98
CA ILE A 464 9.32 28.24 -13.28
C ILE A 464 9.76 29.47 -12.49
N THR A 465 9.99 29.31 -11.18
CA THR A 465 10.39 30.40 -10.29
C THR A 465 11.61 29.97 -9.46
N GLY A 466 12.75 30.61 -9.72
CA GLY A 466 13.96 30.47 -8.91
C GLY A 466 14.04 31.57 -7.86
N LYS A 467 14.31 31.22 -6.60
CA LYS A 467 14.45 32.19 -5.48
C LYS A 467 15.90 32.58 -5.16
N GLY A 468 16.87 32.19 -5.98
CA GLY A 468 18.29 32.51 -5.83
C GLY A 468 19.01 32.46 -7.17
N SER A 469 20.35 32.46 -7.15
CA SER A 469 21.24 32.48 -8.33
C SER A 469 21.23 31.24 -9.24
N GLY A 470 20.21 30.38 -9.13
CA GLY A 470 20.12 29.15 -9.90
C GLY A 470 19.69 29.35 -11.36
N THR A 471 19.39 28.23 -12.02
CA THR A 471 18.99 28.19 -13.43
C THR A 471 17.52 27.82 -13.58
N GLY A 472 16.75 28.59 -14.33
CA GLY A 472 15.36 28.24 -14.67
C GLY A 472 15.27 26.92 -15.43
N VAL A 473 15.83 26.90 -16.65
CA VAL A 473 15.93 25.70 -17.49
C VAL A 473 17.37 25.43 -17.90
N TYR A 474 17.86 24.22 -17.64
CA TYR A 474 19.18 23.76 -18.05
C TYR A 474 19.06 22.62 -19.07
N ALA A 475 19.84 22.66 -20.16
CA ALA A 475 19.86 21.55 -21.12
C ALA A 475 21.26 21.29 -21.71
N GLU A 476 21.65 20.01 -21.75
CA GLU A 476 22.98 19.57 -22.18
C GLU A 476 23.01 18.72 -23.46
N ARG A 477 21.98 17.92 -23.73
CA ARG A 477 21.83 17.16 -24.99
C ARG A 477 20.36 17.02 -25.38
N GLY A 478 20.11 16.41 -26.53
CA GLY A 478 18.76 16.15 -27.03
C GLY A 478 18.15 17.33 -27.80
N THR A 479 16.84 17.48 -27.63
CA THR A 479 16.05 18.61 -28.13
C THR A 479 15.34 19.29 -26.96
N LEU A 480 15.46 20.61 -26.85
CA LEU A 480 14.70 21.40 -25.88
C LEU A 480 13.65 22.21 -26.63
N ILE A 481 12.39 22.05 -26.23
CA ILE A 481 11.26 22.82 -26.75
C ILE A 481 10.56 23.47 -25.56
N ILE A 482 10.47 24.80 -25.60
CA ILE A 482 9.71 25.58 -24.63
C ILE A 482 8.67 26.38 -25.42
N GLU A 483 7.40 26.09 -25.17
CA GLU A 483 6.29 26.66 -25.92
C GLU A 483 5.45 27.63 -25.09
N LYS A 484 4.49 28.24 -25.79
CA LYS A 484 3.66 29.35 -25.36
C LYS A 484 3.07 29.20 -23.97
N GLY A 485 3.04 30.32 -23.26
CA GLY A 485 2.53 30.41 -21.90
C GLY A 485 3.51 29.87 -20.85
N THR A 486 4.73 29.51 -21.24
CA THR A 486 5.79 29.22 -20.28
C THR A 486 6.44 30.51 -19.80
N THR A 487 6.57 30.66 -18.49
CA THR A 487 7.20 31.80 -17.82
C THR A 487 8.36 31.32 -16.96
N ILE A 488 9.51 31.96 -17.08
CA ILE A 488 10.71 31.68 -16.30
C ILE A 488 11.08 32.95 -15.54
N ASP A 489 10.85 32.95 -14.23
CA ASP A 489 11.28 34.02 -13.32
C ASP A 489 12.45 33.52 -12.48
N PHE A 490 13.55 34.26 -12.50
CA PHE A 490 14.76 33.91 -11.76
C PHE A 490 15.40 35.16 -11.17
N LYS A 491 16.24 34.97 -10.16
CA LYS A 491 16.82 36.05 -9.37
C LYS A 491 18.33 35.99 -9.43
N GLU A 492 18.95 37.03 -8.90
CA GLU A 492 20.39 37.12 -8.73
C GLU A 492 21.15 36.97 -10.06
N SER A 493 22.41 36.54 -10.02
CA SER A 493 23.24 36.31 -11.20
C SER A 493 22.92 35.00 -11.96
N GLY A 494 21.70 34.48 -11.84
CA GLY A 494 21.29 33.21 -12.45
C GLY A 494 21.11 33.26 -13.96
N TRP A 495 20.57 32.17 -14.51
CA TRP A 495 20.20 32.05 -15.92
C TRP A 495 18.74 31.69 -16.07
N GLY A 496 18.03 32.34 -17.00
CA GLY A 496 16.69 31.93 -17.39
C GLY A 496 16.73 30.57 -18.08
N VAL A 497 17.42 30.51 -19.22
CA VAL A 497 17.70 29.27 -19.96
C VAL A 497 19.20 29.14 -20.19
N TYR A 498 19.78 28.04 -19.72
CA TYR A 498 21.20 27.72 -19.90
C TYR A 498 21.36 26.45 -20.74
N VAL A 499 22.03 26.61 -21.87
CA VAL A 499 22.25 25.53 -22.83
C VAL A 499 23.75 25.29 -22.98
N LYS A 500 24.18 24.03 -22.86
CA LYS A 500 25.58 23.66 -23.16
C LYS A 500 25.67 22.31 -23.87
N GLY A 501 26.90 21.90 -24.19
CA GLY A 501 27.18 20.50 -24.52
C GLY A 501 26.74 20.10 -25.92
N GLY A 502 26.18 18.90 -26.05
CA GLY A 502 25.88 18.26 -27.34
C GLY A 502 24.43 18.40 -27.81
N ILE A 503 23.68 19.34 -27.25
CA ILE A 503 22.31 19.63 -27.67
C ILE A 503 22.28 20.17 -29.09
N LYS A 504 21.33 19.68 -29.90
CA LYS A 504 21.24 20.02 -31.33
C LYS A 504 20.23 21.11 -31.62
N ASN A 505 19.05 21.01 -31.01
CA ASN A 505 17.94 21.91 -31.31
C ASN A 505 17.40 22.50 -30.01
N VAL A 506 17.33 23.83 -29.97
CA VAL A 506 16.67 24.57 -28.91
C VAL A 506 15.65 25.51 -29.53
N SER A 507 14.38 25.32 -29.19
CA SER A 507 13.27 26.15 -29.67
C SER A 507 12.52 26.74 -28.50
N LEU A 508 12.48 28.07 -28.41
CA LEU A 508 11.62 28.80 -27.49
C LEU A 508 10.60 29.56 -28.33
N THR A 509 9.30 29.35 -28.07
CA THR A 509 8.21 30.00 -28.79
C THR A 509 7.18 30.56 -27.82
N GLY A 510 6.95 31.88 -27.83
CA GLY A 510 5.96 32.53 -26.98
C GLY A 510 6.27 32.44 -25.48
N THR A 511 7.56 32.45 -25.13
CA THR A 511 8.07 32.28 -23.76
C THR A 511 8.40 33.64 -23.15
N THR A 512 8.12 33.81 -21.85
CA THR A 512 8.53 34.99 -21.08
C THR A 512 9.63 34.63 -20.10
N ILE A 513 10.71 35.41 -20.07
CA ILE A 513 11.88 35.23 -19.22
C ILE A 513 12.14 36.54 -18.48
N THR A 514 12.10 36.51 -17.15
CA THR A 514 12.31 37.70 -16.31
C THR A 514 13.43 37.47 -15.31
N GLY A 515 14.33 38.45 -15.21
CA GLY A 515 15.36 38.52 -14.17
C GLY A 515 15.22 39.79 -13.32
N GLU A 516 16.07 39.91 -12.30
CA GLU A 516 16.09 41.08 -11.41
C GLU A 516 17.47 41.73 -11.24
N GLU A 517 18.52 41.22 -11.89
CA GLU A 517 19.88 41.72 -11.69
C GLU A 517 20.67 41.93 -12.99
N SER A 518 21.55 42.94 -12.95
CA SER A 518 22.48 43.26 -14.05
C SER A 518 23.52 42.18 -14.35
N GLY A 519 23.75 41.24 -13.42
CA GLY A 519 24.68 40.12 -13.64
C GLY A 519 24.05 38.90 -14.32
N SER A 520 22.72 38.90 -14.46
CA SER A 520 21.94 37.75 -14.91
C SER A 520 21.90 37.64 -16.44
N THR A 521 21.60 36.45 -16.98
CA THR A 521 21.42 36.26 -18.42
C THR A 521 20.09 35.58 -18.72
N GLY A 522 19.30 36.15 -19.64
CA GLY A 522 18.01 35.58 -20.04
C GLY A 522 18.18 34.21 -20.70
N VAL A 523 18.88 34.18 -21.83
CA VAL A 523 19.23 32.93 -22.54
C VAL A 523 20.73 32.87 -22.76
N TYR A 524 21.38 31.83 -22.25
CA TYR A 524 22.80 31.54 -22.46
C TYR A 524 22.97 30.23 -23.23
N ALA A 525 23.80 30.25 -24.27
CA ALA A 525 24.10 29.09 -25.09
C ALA A 525 25.61 28.91 -25.32
N LYS A 526 26.11 27.73 -25.00
CA LYS A 526 27.45 27.26 -25.37
C LYS A 526 27.37 25.82 -25.91
N GLY A 527 26.76 25.69 -27.09
CA GLY A 527 26.57 24.43 -27.77
C GLY A 527 27.84 23.95 -28.47
N LYS A 528 27.69 22.94 -29.34
CA LYS A 528 28.72 22.48 -30.28
C LYS A 528 28.34 22.85 -31.71
N GLU A 529 29.24 22.62 -32.65
CA GLU A 529 28.95 22.66 -34.08
C GLU A 529 27.69 21.84 -34.40
N GLY A 530 26.80 22.40 -35.22
CA GLY A 530 25.48 21.82 -35.53
C GLY A 530 24.34 22.22 -34.59
N MET A 531 24.59 23.02 -33.55
CA MET A 531 23.55 23.48 -32.64
C MET A 531 22.79 24.68 -33.21
N VAL A 532 21.47 24.52 -33.36
CA VAL A 532 20.54 25.55 -33.83
C VAL A 532 19.67 26.01 -32.68
N MET A 533 19.58 27.34 -32.50
CA MET A 533 18.71 27.99 -31.53
C MET A 533 17.71 28.91 -32.22
N THR A 534 16.43 28.72 -31.93
CA THR A 534 15.33 29.55 -32.44
C THR A 534 14.55 30.16 -31.28
N LEU A 535 14.41 31.47 -31.28
CA LEU A 535 13.57 32.24 -30.36
C LEU A 535 12.45 32.92 -31.18
N GLU A 536 11.21 32.48 -31.02
CA GLU A 536 10.05 33.01 -31.75
C GLU A 536 9.07 33.68 -30.78
N GLY A 537 8.90 35.00 -30.89
CA GLY A 537 8.00 35.74 -29.99
C GLY A 537 8.39 35.61 -28.52
N VAL A 538 9.69 35.59 -28.22
CA VAL A 538 10.21 35.44 -26.85
C VAL A 538 10.39 36.81 -26.22
N ASP A 539 9.88 36.98 -25.00
CA ASP A 539 10.03 38.19 -24.21
C ASP A 539 11.06 38.00 -23.09
N ILE A 540 12.08 38.84 -23.04
CA ILE A 540 13.15 38.84 -22.05
C ILE A 540 13.23 40.21 -21.39
N GLU A 541 13.14 40.26 -20.06
CA GLU A 541 13.11 41.52 -19.30
C GLU A 541 13.94 41.48 -18.01
N GLY A 542 14.57 42.61 -17.68
CA GLY A 542 15.20 42.83 -16.37
C GLY A 542 16.50 42.06 -16.14
N VAL A 543 17.16 41.61 -17.21
CA VAL A 543 18.40 40.83 -17.15
C VAL A 543 19.62 41.65 -17.54
N GLY A 544 20.82 41.22 -17.12
CA GLY A 544 22.08 41.82 -17.58
C GLY A 544 22.27 41.70 -19.08
N THR A 545 22.31 40.46 -19.56
CA THR A 545 22.37 40.13 -20.99
C THR A 545 21.09 39.42 -21.42
N GLY A 546 20.42 39.90 -22.48
CA GLY A 546 19.22 39.27 -23.02
C GLY A 546 19.51 37.86 -23.54
N VAL A 547 20.29 37.76 -24.62
CA VAL A 547 20.70 36.49 -25.24
C VAL A 547 22.21 36.48 -25.43
N ARG A 548 22.88 35.40 -25.00
CA ARG A 548 24.32 35.22 -25.13
C ARG A 548 24.65 33.84 -25.69
N MET A 549 25.03 33.78 -26.96
CA MET A 549 25.49 32.58 -27.65
C MET A 549 27.00 32.62 -27.87
N MET A 550 27.72 31.76 -27.16
CA MET A 550 29.18 31.66 -27.23
C MET A 550 29.65 30.71 -28.33
N GLU A 551 28.93 29.61 -28.55
CA GLU A 551 29.25 28.55 -29.51
C GLU A 551 27.95 27.89 -30.04
N GLY A 552 27.90 27.61 -31.35
CA GLY A 552 26.86 26.85 -32.05
C GLY A 552 26.85 27.15 -33.55
N GLU A 553 25.86 26.64 -34.29
CA GLU A 553 25.74 26.85 -35.75
C GLU A 553 24.95 28.13 -36.07
N SER A 554 23.74 28.29 -35.54
CA SER A 554 22.92 29.46 -35.85
C SER A 554 22.00 29.90 -34.70
N LEU A 555 21.78 31.21 -34.64
CA LEU A 555 20.78 31.85 -33.78
C LEU A 555 19.75 32.56 -34.65
N THR A 556 18.49 32.18 -34.51
CA THR A 556 17.35 32.87 -35.15
C THR A 556 16.45 33.48 -34.09
N ILE A 557 16.14 34.76 -34.25
CA ILE A 557 15.19 35.50 -33.41
C ILE A 557 14.12 36.08 -34.32
N ASN A 558 12.86 35.68 -34.12
CA ASN A 558 11.72 36.11 -34.93
C ASN A 558 10.61 36.66 -34.04
N GLY A 559 10.51 37.99 -33.96
CA GLY A 559 9.60 38.71 -33.07
C GLY A 559 9.95 38.60 -31.58
N GLY A 560 9.12 39.22 -30.75
CA GLY A 560 9.33 39.30 -29.29
C GLY A 560 10.11 40.54 -28.86
N SER A 561 10.42 40.63 -27.57
CA SER A 561 11.08 41.79 -26.98
C SER A 561 12.24 41.43 -26.04
N ILE A 562 13.35 42.14 -26.15
CA ILE A 562 14.46 42.09 -25.19
C ILE A 562 14.60 43.50 -24.63
N LYS A 563 14.18 43.73 -23.38
CA LYS A 563 14.06 45.08 -22.80
C LYS A 563 14.57 45.18 -21.37
N GLY A 564 14.94 46.40 -20.98
CA GLY A 564 15.48 46.64 -19.64
C GLY A 564 16.78 45.87 -19.39
N VAL A 565 17.59 45.68 -20.44
CA VAL A 565 18.85 44.94 -20.39
C VAL A 565 20.07 45.85 -20.52
N GLN A 566 21.22 45.43 -20.00
CA GLN A 566 22.48 46.13 -20.30
C GLN A 566 22.95 45.82 -21.72
N THR A 567 22.91 44.54 -22.10
CA THR A 567 23.28 44.06 -23.43
C THR A 567 22.13 43.25 -24.03
N GLY A 568 21.73 43.56 -25.26
CA GLY A 568 20.65 42.85 -25.95
C GLY A 568 21.05 41.43 -26.34
N ILE A 569 21.82 41.30 -27.40
CA ILE A 569 22.25 40.02 -27.99
C ILE A 569 23.77 40.01 -28.16
N VAL A 570 24.40 38.91 -27.76
CA VAL A 570 25.81 38.62 -28.01
C VAL A 570 25.93 37.26 -28.71
N MET A 571 26.49 37.23 -29.91
CA MET A 571 26.85 35.98 -30.61
C MET A 571 28.34 35.99 -30.95
N MET A 572 29.13 35.11 -30.35
CA MET A 572 30.60 35.11 -30.50
C MET A 572 31.11 34.21 -31.63
N LYS A 573 30.53 33.01 -31.77
CA LYS A 573 30.93 32.01 -32.77
C LYS A 573 29.72 31.31 -33.36
N GLY A 574 29.72 31.16 -34.68
CA GLY A 574 28.75 30.38 -35.45
C GLY A 574 28.72 30.80 -36.91
N GLU A 575 27.73 30.31 -37.65
CA GLU A 575 27.56 30.58 -39.08
C GLU A 575 26.62 31.75 -39.35
N SER A 576 25.55 31.92 -38.54
CA SER A 576 24.57 32.98 -38.79
C SER A 576 23.83 33.45 -37.54
N LEU A 577 23.61 34.77 -37.50
CA LEU A 577 22.65 35.44 -36.62
C LEU A 577 21.55 36.04 -37.49
N THR A 578 20.30 35.57 -37.33
CA THR A 578 19.14 36.13 -38.01
C THR A 578 18.21 36.78 -36.99
N ILE A 579 17.90 38.06 -37.20
CA ILE A 579 16.90 38.79 -36.42
C ILE A 579 15.86 39.31 -37.41
N SER A 580 14.61 38.87 -37.26
CA SER A 580 13.52 39.17 -38.18
C SER A 580 12.19 39.36 -37.43
N GLY A 581 11.11 39.62 -38.19
CA GLY A 581 9.80 39.95 -37.63
C GLY A 581 9.81 41.28 -36.87
N ASP A 582 8.76 41.52 -36.09
CA ASP A 582 8.61 42.72 -35.25
C ASP A 582 9.42 42.59 -33.94
N SER A 583 10.72 42.32 -34.04
CA SER A 583 11.63 42.15 -32.90
C SER A 583 12.04 43.49 -32.31
N THR A 584 11.93 43.66 -30.99
CA THR A 584 12.35 44.88 -30.28
C THR A 584 13.51 44.61 -29.32
N ILE A 585 14.56 45.43 -29.39
CA ILE A 585 15.70 45.36 -28.47
C ILE A 585 15.90 46.74 -27.83
N SER A 586 15.71 46.84 -26.52
CA SER A 586 15.94 48.05 -25.72
C SER A 586 17.04 47.79 -24.69
N PHE A 587 18.16 48.48 -24.84
CA PHE A 587 19.39 48.25 -24.09
C PHE A 587 19.92 49.56 -23.50
N MET A 588 20.65 49.46 -22.39
CA MET A 588 21.24 50.60 -21.67
C MET A 588 22.76 50.70 -21.82
N GLY A 589 23.42 49.61 -22.22
CA GLY A 589 24.87 49.55 -22.42
C GLY A 589 25.31 50.00 -23.82
N ASP A 590 26.54 49.61 -24.19
CA ASP A 590 27.19 50.13 -25.41
C ASP A 590 26.60 49.56 -26.71
N TYR A 591 26.09 48.32 -26.69
CA TYR A 591 25.59 47.63 -27.88
C TYR A 591 24.27 46.89 -27.61
N GLY A 592 23.34 47.00 -28.56
CA GLY A 592 22.12 46.19 -28.58
C GLY A 592 22.35 44.81 -29.18
N VAL A 593 23.22 44.71 -30.20
CA VAL A 593 23.62 43.46 -30.84
C VAL A 593 25.13 43.48 -31.05
N TYR A 594 25.81 42.44 -30.61
CA TYR A 594 27.24 42.24 -30.81
C TYR A 594 27.50 40.89 -31.48
N GLY A 595 28.16 40.92 -32.64
CA GLY A 595 28.62 39.75 -33.38
C GLY A 595 30.15 39.64 -33.31
N GLY A 596 30.65 38.45 -32.96
CA GLY A 596 32.07 38.10 -32.94
C GLY A 596 32.56 37.49 -34.26
N GLU A 597 33.31 36.39 -34.16
CA GLU A 597 33.86 35.66 -35.31
C GLU A 597 32.77 34.77 -35.93
N PHE A 598 32.32 35.13 -37.14
CA PHE A 598 31.53 34.23 -37.98
C PHE A 598 32.49 33.42 -38.86
N GLY A 599 32.29 32.11 -38.95
CA GLY A 599 33.14 31.25 -39.76
C GLY A 599 33.01 31.58 -41.25
N ASP A 600 34.13 31.87 -41.93
CA ASP A 600 34.18 31.91 -43.39
C ASP A 600 33.96 30.48 -43.92
N LYS A 601 32.84 30.25 -44.61
CA LYS A 601 32.67 29.02 -45.41
C LYS A 601 33.57 29.17 -46.65
N SER A 602 34.74 28.52 -46.63
CA SER A 602 35.53 28.25 -47.83
C SER A 602 35.00 27.03 -48.58
#